data_AF-A0A0J6CB99-F1
#
_entry.id   AF-A0A0J6CB99-F1
#
_cell.length_a   1.000
_cell.length_b   1.000
_cell.length_c   1.000
_cell.angle_alpha   90.00
_cell.angle_beta   90.00
_cell.angle_gamma   90.00
#
_symmetry.space_group_name_H-M   'P 1'
#
loop_
_entity.id
_entity.type
_entity.pdbx_description
1 polymer ?
#
loop_
_entity_poly.entity_id
_entity_poly.type
_entity_poly.pdbx_seq_one_letter_code
_entity_poly.pdbx_strand_id
1 'polypeptide(L)'
;MKYRQYISYSLLAISGIFLLCTVFATDTGLANGLVIGKVLWFHLAMLLLAACSLVAAVLTKPAKPFVFSVADGLVLILAAIVALTYNWQLNPEPEKMLFGGQLVVLWFLLRFILTGWPQLQLFFLAVVVATGGIEAVSGMRQLHGFEGSNHSLFKLTGDFYNPGPYSGYLAIV
;
A
#
# COMPACT_ATOMS: atom_id res chain seq x y z
N MET A 1 7.13 -2.47 -30.55
CA MET A 1 6.98 -3.46 -29.45
C MET A 1 7.75 -3.08 -28.19
N LYS A 2 9.05 -2.73 -28.26
CA LYS A 2 9.84 -2.30 -27.09
C LYS A 2 9.28 -1.09 -26.33
N TYR A 3 8.82 -0.04 -27.03
CA TYR A 3 8.27 1.15 -26.39
C TYR A 3 7.03 0.88 -25.52
N ARG A 4 6.12 -0.01 -25.96
CA ARG A 4 4.94 -0.38 -25.18
C ARG A 4 5.33 -1.08 -23.88
N GLN A 5 6.36 -1.93 -23.93
CA GLN A 5 6.92 -2.57 -22.73
C GLN A 5 7.51 -1.54 -21.76
N TYR A 6 8.33 -0.61 -22.25
CA TYR A 6 8.87 0.44 -21.38
C TYR A 6 7.76 1.29 -20.74
N ILE A 7 6.73 1.67 -21.51
CA ILE A 7 5.58 2.40 -20.98
C ILE A 7 4.88 1.59 -19.87
N SER A 8 4.59 0.30 -20.10
CA SER A 8 3.97 -0.56 -19.10
C SER A 8 4.82 -0.70 -17.83
N TYR A 9 6.12 -0.91 -17.96
CA TYR A 9 7.03 -0.94 -16.80
C TYR A 9 7.03 0.37 -16.04
N SER A 10 7.13 1.51 -16.73
CA SER A 10 7.13 2.82 -16.08
C SER A 10 5.81 3.11 -15.37
N LEU A 11 4.67 2.79 -15.99
CA LEU A 11 3.35 2.99 -15.38
C LEU A 11 3.20 2.17 -14.09
N LEU A 12 3.55 0.88 -14.15
CA LEU A 12 3.46 -0.02 -12.99
C LEU A 12 4.47 0.35 -11.90
N ALA A 13 5.69 0.74 -12.28
CA ALA A 13 6.71 1.18 -11.34
C ALA A 13 6.29 2.47 -10.61
N ILE A 14 5.84 3.49 -11.35
CA ILE A 14 5.44 4.78 -10.78
C ILE A 14 4.21 4.59 -9.89
N SER A 15 3.15 3.93 -10.37
CA SER A 15 1.95 3.70 -9.55
C SER A 15 2.24 2.85 -8.31
N GLY A 16 3.14 1.86 -8.41
CA GLY A 16 3.64 1.09 -7.26
C GLY A 16 4.41 1.96 -6.26
N ILE A 17 5.28 2.87 -6.71
CA ILE A 17 5.95 3.84 -5.82
C ILE A 17 4.91 4.69 -5.08
N PHE A 18 3.92 5.24 -5.78
CA PHE A 18 2.88 6.06 -5.16
C PHE A 18 2.14 5.30 -4.06
N LEU A 19 1.83 4.02 -4.29
CA LEU A 19 1.22 3.16 -3.27
C LEU A 19 2.16 2.93 -2.07
N LEU A 20 3.43 2.60 -2.32
CA LEU A 20 4.39 2.29 -1.26
C LEU A 20 4.79 3.53 -0.43
N CYS A 21 4.78 4.71 -1.03
CA CYS A 21 5.00 5.99 -0.35
C CYS A 21 3.80 6.47 0.47
N THR A 22 2.72 5.69 0.60
CA THR A 22 1.56 6.04 1.46
C THR A 22 1.99 6.41 2.87
N VAL A 23 3.08 5.81 3.39
CA VAL A 23 3.61 6.12 4.73
C VAL A 23 3.93 7.61 4.91
N PHE A 24 4.40 8.30 3.88
CA PHE A 24 4.78 9.72 3.94
C PHE A 24 3.61 10.67 3.68
N ALA A 25 2.43 10.15 3.33
CA ALA A 25 1.30 10.99 2.93
C ALA A 25 0.60 11.63 4.13
N THR A 26 1.13 12.76 4.60
CA THR A 26 0.53 13.58 5.67
C THR A 26 0.08 14.93 5.12
N ASP A 27 -1.07 15.43 5.57
CA ASP A 27 -1.59 16.74 5.14
C ASP A 27 -2.08 17.58 6.33
N THR A 28 -1.36 18.64 6.68
CA THR A 28 -1.69 19.53 7.81
C THR A 28 -2.97 20.34 7.59
N GLY A 29 -3.48 20.43 6.35
CA GLY A 29 -4.75 21.07 6.03
C GLY A 29 -5.99 20.25 6.36
N LEU A 30 -5.81 18.96 6.68
CA LEU A 30 -6.91 18.03 6.99
C LEU A 30 -7.06 17.82 8.51
N ALA A 31 -8.30 17.60 8.95
CA ALA A 31 -8.57 17.14 10.31
C ALA A 31 -7.93 15.77 10.53
N ASN A 32 -7.10 15.62 11.57
CA ASN A 32 -6.24 14.44 11.75
C ASN A 32 -5.41 14.12 10.50
N GLY A 33 -4.71 15.13 9.99
CA GLY A 33 -3.95 15.12 8.75
C GLY A 33 -2.96 13.99 8.56
N LEU A 34 -2.45 13.43 9.66
CA LEU A 34 -1.56 12.27 9.63
C LEU A 34 -2.31 11.01 9.19
N VAL A 35 -3.50 10.75 9.74
CA VAL A 35 -4.30 9.56 9.41
C VAL A 35 -5.08 9.77 8.12
N ILE A 36 -5.81 10.89 8.01
CA ILE A 36 -6.69 11.14 6.86
C ILE A 36 -5.87 11.35 5.58
N GLY A 37 -4.70 11.99 5.65
CA GLY A 37 -3.79 12.13 4.51
C GLY A 37 -3.40 10.77 3.93
N LYS A 38 -3.04 9.81 4.79
CA LYS A 38 -2.65 8.45 4.39
C LYS A 38 -3.82 7.69 3.76
N VAL A 39 -5.01 7.79 4.36
CA VAL A 39 -6.23 7.14 3.86
C VAL A 39 -6.60 7.64 2.46
N LEU A 40 -6.66 8.97 2.28
CA LEU A 40 -6.98 9.57 0.98
C LEU A 40 -5.93 9.22 -0.08
N TRP A 41 -4.65 9.32 0.29
CA TRP A 41 -3.55 8.96 -0.61
C TRP A 41 -3.62 7.50 -1.03
N PHE A 42 -3.89 6.59 -0.09
CA PHE A 42 -4.07 5.18 -0.39
C PHE A 42 -5.22 4.93 -1.37
N HIS A 43 -6.38 5.57 -1.17
CA HIS A 43 -7.50 5.43 -2.09
C HIS A 43 -7.14 5.88 -3.52
N LEU A 44 -6.46 7.02 -3.65
CA LEU A 44 -6.02 7.56 -4.95
C LEU A 44 -4.92 6.70 -5.59
N ALA A 45 -3.93 6.27 -4.81
CA ALA A 45 -2.85 5.41 -5.28
C ALA A 45 -3.37 4.04 -5.74
N MET A 46 -4.38 3.49 -5.05
CA MET A 46 -5.06 2.27 -5.46
C MET A 46 -5.79 2.42 -6.80
N LEU A 47 -6.51 3.54 -6.99
CA LEU A 47 -7.17 3.84 -8.26
C LEU A 47 -6.15 3.98 -9.40
N LEU A 48 -5.05 4.71 -9.14
CA LEU A 48 -3.96 4.89 -10.10
C LEU A 48 -3.31 3.55 -10.46
N LEU A 49 -2.99 2.70 -9.48
CA LEU A 49 -2.41 1.39 -9.70
C LEU A 49 -3.34 0.47 -10.51
N ALA A 50 -4.63 0.46 -10.20
CA ALA A 50 -5.62 -0.30 -10.97
C ALA A 50 -5.71 0.17 -12.43
N ALA A 51 -5.77 1.49 -12.65
CA ALA A 51 -5.81 2.07 -13.99
C ALA A 51 -4.52 1.79 -14.78
N CYS A 52 -3.34 1.97 -14.17
CA CYS A 52 -2.06 1.66 -14.77
C CYS A 52 -1.92 0.16 -15.09
N SER A 53 -2.44 -0.72 -14.23
CA SER A 53 -2.45 -2.17 -14.46
C SER A 53 -3.32 -2.55 -15.66
N LEU A 54 -4.51 -1.95 -15.78
CA LEU A 54 -5.39 -2.15 -16.91
C LEU A 54 -4.73 -1.68 -18.22
N VAL A 55 -4.16 -0.48 -18.22
CA VAL A 55 -3.43 0.06 -19.38
C VAL A 55 -2.24 -0.84 -19.74
N ALA A 56 -1.48 -1.30 -18.76
CA ALA A 56 -0.35 -2.20 -18.99
C ALA A 56 -0.79 -3.53 -19.62
N ALA A 57 -1.92 -4.09 -19.18
CA ALA A 57 -2.51 -5.31 -19.73
C ALA A 57 -2.97 -5.16 -21.19
N VAL A 58 -3.50 -3.98 -21.55
CA VAL A 58 -3.92 -3.66 -22.93
C VAL A 58 -2.71 -3.44 -23.83
N LEU A 59 -1.68 -2.77 -23.33
CA LEU A 59 -0.49 -2.42 -24.13
C LEU A 59 0.46 -3.60 -24.32
N THR A 60 0.54 -4.50 -23.34
CA THR A 60 1.48 -5.62 -23.31
C THR A 60 0.87 -6.86 -22.70
N LYS A 61 1.21 -8.02 -23.28
CA LYS A 61 0.83 -9.30 -22.69
C LYS A 61 1.68 -9.58 -21.45
N PRO A 62 1.09 -10.03 -20.33
CA PRO A 62 1.85 -10.44 -19.17
C PRO A 62 2.75 -11.63 -19.51
N ALA A 63 3.92 -11.71 -18.86
CA ALA A 63 4.91 -12.76 -19.11
C ALA A 63 4.38 -14.17 -18.81
N LYS A 64 3.51 -14.29 -17.80
CA LYS A 64 2.85 -15.54 -17.41
C LYS A 64 1.35 -15.30 -17.23
N PRO A 65 0.51 -16.29 -17.59
CA PRO A 65 -0.91 -16.21 -17.30
C PRO A 65 -1.15 -16.24 -15.78
N PHE A 66 -2.22 -15.58 -15.34
CA PHE A 66 -2.65 -15.66 -13.96
C PHE A 66 -3.19 -17.06 -13.66
N VAL A 67 -2.65 -17.72 -12.64
CA VAL A 67 -3.12 -19.03 -12.16
C VAL A 67 -3.58 -18.87 -10.72
N PHE A 68 -4.83 -19.24 -10.47
CA PHE A 68 -5.44 -19.15 -9.15
C PHE A 68 -4.71 -20.08 -8.16
N SER A 69 -4.36 -19.54 -7.00
CA SER A 69 -3.66 -20.24 -5.94
C SER A 69 -4.55 -20.46 -4.71
N VAL A 70 -4.14 -21.38 -3.83
CA VAL A 70 -4.81 -21.59 -2.54
C VAL A 70 -4.87 -20.29 -1.73
N ALA A 71 -3.81 -19.48 -1.76
CA ALA A 71 -3.76 -18.20 -1.06
C ALA A 71 -4.82 -17.21 -1.57
N ASP A 72 -5.05 -17.17 -2.89
CA ASP A 72 -6.12 -16.34 -3.48
C ASP A 72 -7.50 -16.76 -2.94
N GLY A 73 -7.72 -18.07 -2.80
CA GLY A 73 -8.93 -18.63 -2.18
C GLY A 73 -9.09 -18.24 -0.72
N LEU A 74 -8.02 -18.32 0.08
CA LEU A 74 -8.04 -17.94 1.49
C LEU A 74 -8.35 -16.45 1.68
N VAL A 75 -7.79 -15.56 0.85
CA VAL A 75 -8.09 -14.12 0.89
C VAL A 75 -9.57 -13.86 0.58
N LEU A 76 -10.13 -14.54 -0.43
CA LEU A 76 -11.56 -14.41 -0.75
C LEU A 76 -12.47 -14.96 0.34
N ILE A 77 -12.09 -16.09 0.96
CA ILE A 77 -12.84 -16.65 2.10
C ILE A 77 -12.82 -15.68 3.28
N LEU A 78 -11.66 -15.11 3.62
CA LEU A 78 -11.56 -14.11 4.67
C LEU A 78 -12.44 -12.90 4.36
N ALA A 79 -12.40 -12.39 3.13
CA ALA A 79 -13.24 -11.27 2.70
C ALA A 79 -14.74 -11.60 2.82
N ALA A 80 -15.14 -12.82 2.46
CA ALA A 80 -16.51 -13.28 2.59
C ALA A 80 -16.94 -13.39 4.07
N ILE A 81 -16.10 -13.96 4.93
CA ILE A 81 -16.36 -14.02 6.38
C ILE A 81 -16.55 -12.61 6.94
N VAL A 82 -15.65 -11.68 6.62
CA VAL A 82 -15.75 -10.28 7.07
C VAL A 82 -17.04 -9.64 6.58
N ALA A 83 -17.38 -9.78 5.30
CA ALA A 83 -18.60 -9.19 4.73
C ALA A 83 -19.89 -9.80 5.31
N LEU A 84 -19.92 -11.10 5.59
CA LEU A 84 -21.09 -11.79 6.15
C LEU A 84 -21.28 -11.52 7.65
N THR A 85 -20.18 -11.30 8.38
CA THR A 85 -20.21 -11.01 9.82
C THR A 85 -20.36 -9.52 10.12
N TYR A 86 -20.17 -8.64 9.13
CA TYR A 86 -20.34 -7.21 9.28
C TYR A 86 -21.80 -6.85 9.61
N ASN A 87 -22.00 -6.03 10.64
CA ASN A 87 -23.33 -5.59 11.03
C ASN A 87 -23.81 -4.46 10.10
N TRP A 88 -24.43 -4.83 8.97
CA TRP A 88 -24.93 -3.89 7.96
C TRP A 88 -26.01 -2.93 8.45
N GLN A 89 -26.77 -3.29 9.49
CA GLN A 89 -27.79 -2.40 10.06
C GLN A 89 -27.16 -1.28 10.88
N LEU A 90 -26.15 -1.61 11.68
CA LEU A 90 -25.41 -0.63 12.47
C LEU A 90 -24.39 0.14 11.64
N ASN A 91 -23.85 -0.50 10.59
CA ASN A 91 -22.81 0.00 9.70
C ASN A 91 -21.61 0.62 10.46
N PRO A 92 -20.95 -0.12 11.36
CA PRO A 92 -19.86 0.42 12.17
C PRO A 92 -18.58 0.62 11.34
N GLU A 93 -18.01 1.82 11.37
CA GLU A 93 -16.72 2.15 10.71
C GLU A 93 -16.66 1.73 9.22
N PRO A 94 -17.60 2.21 8.37
CA PRO A 94 -17.71 1.79 6.98
C PRO A 94 -16.45 2.03 6.15
N GLU A 95 -15.62 3.00 6.53
CA GLU A 95 -14.31 3.27 5.94
C GLU A 95 -13.36 2.07 6.05
N LYS A 96 -13.45 1.28 7.13
CA LYS A 96 -12.64 0.06 7.29
C LYS A 96 -13.11 -1.06 6.38
N MET A 97 -14.41 -1.13 6.09
CA MET A 97 -14.94 -2.05 5.07
C MET A 97 -14.44 -1.69 3.68
N LEU A 98 -14.46 -0.40 3.32
CA LEU A 98 -13.92 0.07 2.05
C LEU A 98 -12.42 -0.25 1.94
N PHE A 99 -11.65 0.06 2.99
CA PHE A 99 -10.22 -0.24 3.05
C PHE A 99 -9.95 -1.74 2.92
N GLY A 100 -10.70 -2.57 3.65
CA GLY A 100 -10.63 -4.03 3.56
C GLY A 100 -10.90 -4.55 2.15
N GLY A 101 -11.92 -4.01 1.46
CA GLY A 101 -12.19 -4.32 0.06
C GLY A 101 -11.02 -3.93 -0.87
N GLN A 102 -10.41 -2.78 -0.64
CA GLN A 102 -9.23 -2.35 -1.41
C GLN A 102 -8.00 -3.24 -1.15
N LEU A 103 -7.83 -3.79 0.06
CA LEU A 103 -6.76 -4.76 0.32
C LEU A 103 -6.95 -6.06 -0.47
N VAL A 104 -8.19 -6.53 -0.63
CA VAL A 104 -8.50 -7.69 -1.49
C VAL A 104 -8.15 -7.36 -2.94
N VAL A 105 -8.54 -6.18 -3.44
CA VAL A 105 -8.17 -5.74 -4.80
C VAL A 105 -6.65 -5.64 -4.94
N LEU A 106 -5.96 -5.07 -3.95
CA LEU A 106 -4.52 -4.92 -3.94
C LEU A 106 -3.81 -6.27 -4.01
N TRP A 107 -4.29 -7.27 -3.26
CA TRP A 107 -3.77 -8.64 -3.33
C TRP A 107 -3.75 -9.16 -4.77
N PHE A 108 -4.87 -9.07 -5.47
CA PHE A 108 -4.97 -9.52 -6.86
C PHE A 108 -4.17 -8.67 -7.84
N LEU A 109 -4.11 -7.35 -7.64
CA LEU A 109 -3.28 -6.46 -8.45
C LEU A 109 -1.79 -6.79 -8.30
N LEU A 110 -1.30 -7.00 -7.07
CA LEU A 110 0.09 -7.40 -6.82
C LEU A 110 0.39 -8.76 -7.45
N ARG A 111 -0.50 -9.76 -7.27
CA ARG A 111 -0.35 -11.07 -7.92
C ARG A 111 -0.31 -10.94 -9.44
N PHE A 112 -1.19 -10.13 -10.03
CA PHE A 112 -1.22 -9.86 -11.46
C PHE A 112 0.08 -9.21 -11.94
N ILE A 113 0.52 -8.13 -11.28
CA ILE A 113 1.72 -7.37 -11.64
C ILE A 113 2.97 -8.22 -11.51
N LEU A 114 3.18 -8.88 -10.36
CA LEU A 114 4.40 -9.64 -10.09
C LEU A 114 4.49 -10.93 -10.92
N THR A 115 3.36 -11.51 -11.31
CA THR A 115 3.33 -12.65 -12.24
C THR A 115 3.56 -12.19 -13.69
N GLY A 116 3.00 -11.03 -14.08
CA GLY A 116 3.10 -10.49 -15.43
C GLY A 116 4.41 -9.79 -15.76
N TRP A 117 5.03 -9.12 -14.77
CA TRP A 117 6.26 -8.32 -14.90
C TRP A 117 7.18 -8.61 -13.70
N PRO A 118 7.77 -9.82 -13.63
CA PRO A 118 8.53 -10.28 -12.46
C PRO A 118 9.74 -9.41 -12.10
N GLN A 119 10.28 -8.65 -13.06
CA GLN A 119 11.34 -7.67 -12.81
C GLN A 119 10.93 -6.60 -11.78
N LEU A 120 9.63 -6.31 -11.67
CA LEU A 120 9.11 -5.36 -10.68
C LEU A 120 9.16 -5.88 -9.25
N GLN A 121 9.33 -7.19 -9.03
CA GLN A 121 9.41 -7.75 -7.68
C GLN A 121 10.59 -7.20 -6.89
N LEU A 122 11.79 -7.25 -7.47
CA LEU A 122 13.00 -6.71 -6.82
C LEU A 122 12.91 -5.19 -6.70
N PHE A 123 12.33 -4.53 -7.69
CA PHE A 123 12.12 -3.09 -7.67
C PHE A 123 11.20 -2.66 -6.51
N PHE A 124 10.03 -3.27 -6.35
CA PHE A 124 9.12 -2.97 -5.24
C PHE A 124 9.74 -3.31 -3.88
N LEU A 125 10.49 -4.41 -3.77
CA LEU A 125 11.23 -4.73 -2.55
C LEU A 125 12.28 -3.66 -2.22
N ALA A 126 13.02 -3.17 -3.22
CA ALA A 126 13.97 -2.07 -3.02
C ALA A 126 13.28 -0.78 -2.58
N VAL A 127 12.09 -0.47 -3.12
CA VAL A 127 11.30 0.69 -2.69
C VAL A 127 10.83 0.54 -1.25
N VAL A 128 10.33 -0.63 -0.84
CA VAL A 128 9.94 -0.92 0.56
C VAL A 128 11.11 -0.73 1.52
N VAL A 129 12.29 -1.26 1.17
CA VAL A 129 13.51 -1.08 1.98
C VAL A 129 13.92 0.39 2.06
N ALA A 130 13.83 1.12 0.94
CA ALA A 130 14.16 2.55 0.91
C ALA A 130 13.20 3.37 1.79
N THR A 131 11.89 3.12 1.70
CA THR A 131 10.90 3.82 2.52
C THR A 131 11.03 3.46 4.00
N GLY A 132 11.31 2.20 4.35
CA GLY A 132 11.64 1.82 5.72
C GLY A 132 12.94 2.42 6.24
N GLY A 133 13.96 2.56 5.40
CA GLY A 133 15.19 3.27 5.75
C GLY A 133 14.96 4.73 6.10
N ILE A 134 14.10 5.42 5.33
CA ILE A 134 13.68 6.80 5.64
C ILE A 134 12.95 6.85 6.99
N GLU A 135 11.98 5.96 7.22
CA GLU A 135 11.25 5.88 8.49
C GLU A 135 12.16 5.54 9.69
N ALA A 136 13.18 4.72 9.49
CA ALA A 136 14.17 4.41 10.51
C ALA A 136 14.99 5.65 10.87
N VAL A 137 15.42 6.44 9.88
CA VAL A 137 16.11 7.72 10.10
C VAL A 137 15.19 8.72 10.80
N SER A 138 13.93 8.86 10.37
CA SER A 138 12.95 9.74 11.02
C SER A 138 12.74 9.36 12.48
N GLY A 139 12.57 8.07 12.78
CA GLY A 139 12.45 7.62 14.18
C GLY A 139 13.71 7.84 15.01
N MET A 140 14.89 7.63 14.43
CA MET A 140 16.17 7.95 15.11
C MET A 140 16.30 9.45 15.40
N ARG A 141 15.80 10.32 14.52
CA ARG A 141 15.73 11.77 14.77
C ARG A 141 14.78 12.10 15.91
N GLN A 142 13.62 11.42 15.99
CA GLN A 142 12.68 11.58 17.10
C GLN A 142 13.27 11.14 18.44
N LEU A 143 13.99 10.01 18.49
CA LEU A 143 14.62 9.51 19.72
C LEU A 143 15.68 10.45 20.28
N HIS A 144 16.44 11.11 19.41
CA HIS A 144 17.48 12.06 19.80
C HIS A 144 16.95 13.49 20.03
N GLY A 145 15.63 13.72 19.88
CA GLY A 145 15.02 15.02 20.11
C GLY A 145 15.22 16.04 18.99
N PHE A 146 15.65 15.60 17.80
CA PHE A 146 15.73 16.47 16.62
C PHE A 146 14.36 16.77 16.00
N GLU A 147 13.38 15.88 16.22
CA GLU A 147 11.99 16.04 15.80
C GLU A 147 11.03 15.54 16.89
N GLY A 148 9.82 16.08 16.93
CA GLY A 148 8.76 15.57 17.80
C GLY A 148 8.18 14.26 17.26
N SER A 149 7.69 13.41 18.14
CA SER A 149 6.86 12.26 17.75
C SER A 149 5.41 12.68 17.52
N ASN A 150 4.66 11.82 16.84
CA ASN A 150 3.25 12.03 16.54
C ASN A 150 2.31 11.50 17.63
N HIS A 151 2.86 11.14 18.80
CA HIS A 151 2.11 10.56 19.90
C HIS A 151 2.57 11.13 21.25
N SER A 152 1.62 11.46 22.14
CA SER A 152 1.90 12.11 23.43
C SER A 152 2.74 11.26 24.39
N LEU A 153 2.50 9.94 24.41
CA LEU A 153 3.18 8.99 25.31
C LEU A 153 4.45 8.35 24.73
N PHE A 154 4.65 8.38 23.41
CA PHE A 154 5.70 7.60 22.75
C PHE A 154 6.58 8.51 21.91
N LYS A 155 7.88 8.42 22.13
CA LYS A 155 8.89 9.26 21.46
C LYS A 155 9.35 8.74 20.10
N LEU A 156 8.80 7.61 19.63
CA LEU A 156 9.24 6.93 18.42
C LEU A 156 8.01 6.48 17.63
N THR A 157 7.71 7.20 16.56
CA THR A 157 6.55 6.91 15.70
C THR A 157 6.86 7.02 14.22
N GLY A 158 8.01 7.59 13.83
CA GLY A 158 8.25 8.00 12.43
C GLY A 158 7.10 8.89 11.96
N ASP A 159 6.63 8.67 10.74
CA ASP A 159 5.47 9.36 10.17
C ASP A 159 4.12 8.69 10.50
N PHE A 160 4.11 7.71 11.40
CA PHE A 160 2.89 7.04 11.87
C PHE A 160 2.30 7.74 13.09
N TYR A 161 1.00 7.53 13.31
CA TYR A 161 0.28 8.10 14.45
C TYR A 161 0.69 7.45 15.79
N ASN A 162 1.10 6.18 15.78
CA ASN A 162 1.43 5.44 16.98
C ASN A 162 2.56 4.41 16.71
N PRO A 163 3.27 3.93 17.75
CA PRO A 163 4.46 3.09 17.59
C PRO A 163 4.17 1.68 17.06
N GLY A 164 2.93 1.20 17.14
CA GLY A 164 2.55 -0.15 16.69
C GLY A 164 2.77 -0.32 15.19
N PRO A 165 2.05 0.40 14.31
CA PRO A 165 2.27 0.40 12.87
C PRO A 165 3.71 0.76 12.49
N TYR A 166 4.35 1.70 13.18
CA TYR A 166 5.75 2.05 12.95
C TYR A 166 6.69 0.84 13.13
N SER A 167 6.59 0.17 14.28
CA SER A 167 7.41 -1.01 14.57
C SER A 167 7.11 -2.18 13.62
N GLY A 168 5.83 -2.39 13.28
CA GLY A 168 5.43 -3.38 12.29
C GLY A 168 5.97 -3.07 10.89
N TYR A 169 6.03 -1.79 10.51
CA TYR A 169 6.60 -1.35 9.23
C TYR A 169 8.11 -1.60 9.18
N LEU A 170 8.83 -1.24 10.24
CA LEU A 170 10.27 -1.50 10.32
C LEU A 170 10.62 -2.98 10.37
N ALA A 171 9.79 -3.83 10.98
CA ALA A 171 10.04 -5.27 11.04
C ALA A 171 10.01 -5.97 9.67
N ILE A 172 9.44 -5.31 8.65
CA ILE A 172 9.39 -5.79 7.26
C ILE A 172 10.71 -5.49 6.52
N VAL A 173 11.53 -4.55 7.01
CA VAL A 173 12.77 -4.05 6.37
C VAL A 173 14.00 -4.55 7.09
#